data_AF-A0A162TIJ2-F1
#
_entry.id   AF-A0A162TIJ2-F1
#
_cell.length_a   1.000
_cell.length_b   1.000
_cell.length_c   1.000
_cell.angle_alpha   90.00
_cell.angle_beta   90.00
_cell.angle_gamma   90.00
#
_symmetry.space_group_name_H-M   'P 1'
#
loop_
_entity.id
_entity.type
_entity.pdbx_description
1 polymer ?
#
loop_
_entity_poly.entity_id
_entity_poly.type
_entity_poly.pdbx_seq_one_letter_code
_entity_poly.pdbx_strand_id
1 'polypeptide(L)'
;MKNSKLSVILLFFSTITIIVALSFFISQRFGGHTEKLYVPKQIIVSEDMTIATIASKNSQQEELIQNALKIKDSSSNEKTLKELGISETDASSKIQKALNFKAEEASKNVVLIVAKFILWAVFMTVAFLLLRKNKMSPSLSKYILLSSTLIFGVILGPEPNSMSTVKDMVSNFAIKGILFPPRIIALLVFLGIVVAANKFICGWACQLGTLQDFIFRLNRDSKDREGIFKQYKIPFYISNTIRIVFFILFTLVAFIWSFDIIEVINPFTIFKPAALTAIGIVFISILLISSLFIYRPWCHLFCPFGLLGWIVEKFSKFRIKVDSTTCINCKECTVACPTNAMKSILSKDKIKPDCFSCGTCINACPTKSITFDK
;
A
#
# COMPACT_ATOMS: atom_id res chain seq x y z
N MET A 1 20.74 2.37 27.20
CA MET A 1 21.31 3.62 26.64
C MET A 1 20.24 4.71 26.71
N LYS A 2 20.51 5.83 27.38
CA LYS A 2 19.58 6.98 27.39
C LYS A 2 19.55 7.53 25.96
N ASN A 3 18.39 7.54 25.30
CA ASN A 3 18.33 7.98 23.90
C ASN A 3 18.67 9.47 23.82
N SER A 4 19.87 9.79 23.33
CA SER A 4 20.28 11.17 23.05
C SER A 4 19.76 11.60 21.67
N LYS A 5 19.63 12.91 21.46
CA LYS A 5 19.29 13.48 20.14
C LYS A 5 20.23 12.98 19.04
N LEU A 6 21.53 12.88 19.34
CA LEU A 6 22.54 12.35 18.42
C LEU A 6 22.29 10.88 18.07
N SER A 7 21.91 10.05 19.06
CA SER A 7 21.57 8.64 18.83
C SER A 7 20.38 8.48 17.89
N VAL A 8 19.33 9.31 18.05
CA VAL A 8 18.17 9.31 17.14
C VAL A 8 18.59 9.62 15.70
N ILE A 9 19.42 10.65 15.51
CA ILE A 9 19.90 11.07 14.19
C ILE A 9 20.74 9.97 13.54
N LEU A 10 21.70 9.40 14.28
CA LEU A 10 22.57 8.33 13.78
C LEU A 10 21.76 7.07 13.42
N LEU A 11 20.82 6.66 14.27
CA LEU A 11 19.94 5.52 14.00
C LEU A 11 19.03 5.76 12.80
N PHE A 12 18.54 6.98 12.61
CA PHE A 12 17.73 7.33 11.45
C PHE A 12 18.54 7.16 10.16
N PHE A 13 19.70 7.82 10.05
CA PHE A 13 20.52 7.75 8.85
C PHE A 13 21.03 6.34 8.60
N SER A 14 21.47 5.60 9.63
CA SER A 14 21.92 4.21 9.47
C SER A 14 20.78 3.31 8.97
N THR A 15 19.57 3.47 9.50
CA THR A 15 18.40 2.70 9.05
C THR A 15 18.11 2.96 7.57
N ILE A 16 18.07 4.22 7.14
CA ILE A 16 17.80 4.56 5.73
C ILE A 16 18.90 4.01 4.82
N THR A 17 20.18 4.20 5.18
CA THR A 17 21.31 3.70 4.41
C THR A 17 21.25 2.18 4.28
N ILE A 18 20.99 1.46 5.37
CA ILE A 18 20.87 -0.02 5.35
C ILE A 18 19.72 -0.45 4.45
N ILE A 19 18.53 0.15 4.57
CA ILE A 19 17.36 -0.22 3.75
C ILE A 19 17.65 0.01 2.28
N VAL A 20 18.19 1.18 1.91
CA VAL A 20 18.47 1.51 0.51
C VAL A 20 19.58 0.61 -0.06
N ALA A 21 20.68 0.41 0.68
CA ALA A 21 21.79 -0.43 0.24
C ALA A 21 21.36 -1.90 0.06
N LEU A 22 20.63 -2.46 1.03
CA LEU A 22 20.11 -3.83 0.94
C LEU A 22 19.08 -3.96 -0.19
N SER A 23 18.17 -2.99 -0.34
CA SER A 23 17.18 -3.01 -1.43
C SER A 23 17.84 -2.95 -2.80
N PHE A 24 18.89 -2.14 -2.94
CA PHE A 24 19.68 -2.07 -4.17
C PHE A 24 20.38 -3.40 -4.46
N PHE A 25 21.06 -3.97 -3.46
CA PHE A 25 21.77 -5.25 -3.59
C PHE A 25 20.83 -6.41 -3.96
N ILE A 26 19.69 -6.53 -3.27
CA ILE A 26 18.70 -7.57 -3.55
C ILE A 26 18.06 -7.35 -4.92
N SER A 27 17.71 -6.11 -5.28
CA SER A 27 17.14 -5.79 -6.59
C SER A 27 18.09 -6.12 -7.74
N GLN A 28 19.40 -5.91 -7.57
CA GLN A 28 20.37 -6.28 -8.62
C GLN A 28 20.56 -7.80 -8.74
N ARG A 29 20.55 -8.53 -7.62
CA ARG A 29 20.86 -9.97 -7.62
C ARG A 29 19.65 -10.86 -7.90
N PHE A 30 18.47 -10.46 -7.45
CA PHE A 30 17.24 -11.25 -7.50
C PHE A 30 16.09 -10.54 -8.20
N GLY A 31 16.25 -9.26 -8.59
CA GLY A 31 15.27 -8.53 -9.38
C GLY A 31 15.29 -9.04 -10.81
N GLY A 32 14.60 -10.16 -11.05
CA GLY A 32 14.40 -10.70 -12.39
C GLY A 32 13.94 -9.59 -13.34
N HIS A 33 14.55 -9.55 -14.53
CA HIS A 33 14.10 -8.71 -15.62
C HIS A 33 12.69 -9.15 -16.01
N THR A 34 11.68 -8.52 -15.43
CA THR A 34 10.33 -8.61 -15.96
C THR A 34 10.37 -7.82 -17.26
N GLU A 35 10.52 -8.56 -18.36
CA GLU A 35 10.51 -8.02 -19.70
C GLU A 35 9.18 -7.27 -19.87
N LYS A 36 9.25 -5.94 -20.01
CA LYS A 36 8.06 -5.14 -20.25
C LYS A 36 7.58 -5.50 -21.65
N LEU A 37 6.50 -6.28 -21.73
CA LEU A 37 5.84 -6.54 -23.00
C LEU A 37 5.51 -5.19 -23.67
N TYR A 38 6.00 -5.02 -24.90
CA TYR A 38 5.72 -3.83 -25.69
C TYR A 38 4.24 -3.81 -26.04
N VAL A 39 3.56 -2.73 -25.67
CA VAL A 39 2.18 -2.47 -26.06
C VAL A 39 2.18 -1.29 -27.04
N PRO A 40 1.85 -1.49 -28.33
CA PRO A 40 1.78 -0.40 -29.28
C PRO A 40 0.73 0.63 -28.86
N LYS A 41 1.01 1.92 -29.13
CA LYS A 41 0.09 3.02 -28.80
C LYS A 41 -1.16 3.05 -29.69
N GLN A 42 -1.07 2.50 -30.89
CA GLN A 42 -2.16 2.40 -31.86
C GLN A 42 -2.13 1.00 -32.46
N ILE A 43 -3.28 0.33 -32.47
CA ILE A 43 -3.45 -0.95 -33.15
C ILE A 43 -3.78 -0.66 -34.61
N ILE A 44 -3.01 -1.24 -35.52
CA ILE A 44 -3.28 -1.16 -36.96
C ILE A 44 -4.41 -2.15 -37.28
N VAL A 45 -5.59 -1.63 -37.60
CA VAL A 45 -6.79 -2.40 -37.90
C VAL A 45 -7.52 -1.74 -39.07
N SER A 46 -8.12 -2.54 -39.95
CA SER A 46 -9.03 -2.08 -41.01
C SER A 46 -10.14 -3.12 -41.20
N GLU A 47 -11.35 -2.69 -41.59
CA GLU A 47 -12.53 -3.58 -41.68
C GLU A 47 -12.35 -4.76 -42.66
N ASP A 48 -11.47 -4.62 -43.64
CA ASP A 48 -11.12 -5.62 -44.65
C ASP A 48 -10.06 -6.64 -44.19
N MET A 49 -9.46 -6.44 -43.01
CA MET A 49 -8.43 -7.34 -42.50
C MET A 49 -9.03 -8.58 -41.84
N THR A 50 -8.37 -9.72 -42.03
CA THR A 50 -8.60 -10.94 -41.24
C THR A 50 -7.79 -10.90 -39.95
N ILE A 51 -8.07 -11.83 -39.03
CA ILE A 51 -7.36 -11.95 -37.76
C ILE A 51 -5.85 -12.17 -37.98
N ALA A 52 -5.48 -13.03 -38.93
CA ALA A 52 -4.09 -13.32 -39.27
C ALA A 52 -3.36 -12.06 -39.76
N THR A 53 -4.02 -11.26 -40.61
CA THR A 53 -3.46 -9.98 -41.10
C THR A 53 -3.28 -8.97 -39.96
N ILE A 54 -4.25 -8.86 -39.06
CA ILE A 54 -4.18 -7.97 -37.89
C ILE A 54 -3.03 -8.40 -36.95
N ALA A 55 -2.92 -9.70 -36.68
CA ALA A 55 -1.87 -10.26 -35.83
C ALA A 55 -0.48 -9.98 -36.40
N SER A 56 -0.29 -10.25 -37.70
CA SER A 56 0.97 -9.99 -38.42
C SER A 56 1.35 -8.50 -38.37
N LYS A 57 0.42 -7.60 -38.73
CA LYS A 57 0.69 -6.14 -38.77
C LYS A 57 1.03 -5.54 -37.41
N ASN A 58 0.54 -6.12 -36.31
CA ASN A 58 0.81 -5.65 -34.96
C ASN A 58 1.90 -6.45 -34.23
N SER A 59 2.54 -7.41 -34.93
CA SER A 59 3.54 -8.33 -34.37
C SER A 59 3.02 -9.05 -33.11
N GLN A 60 1.77 -9.51 -33.15
CA GLN A 60 1.09 -10.21 -32.06
C GLN A 60 0.70 -11.64 -32.46
N GLN A 61 0.41 -12.47 -31.46
CA GLN A 61 -0.12 -13.82 -31.67
C GLN A 61 -1.60 -13.77 -32.08
N GLU A 62 -1.99 -14.58 -33.07
CA GLU A 62 -3.38 -14.67 -33.54
C GLU A 62 -4.36 -15.04 -32.42
N GLU A 63 -3.98 -15.97 -31.55
CA GLU A 63 -4.77 -16.39 -30.39
C GLU A 63 -5.12 -15.22 -29.46
N LEU A 64 -4.20 -14.25 -29.31
CA LEU A 64 -4.46 -13.05 -28.51
C LEU A 64 -5.55 -12.18 -29.15
N ILE A 65 -5.48 -11.99 -30.47
CA ILE A 65 -6.44 -11.21 -31.23
C ILE A 65 -7.82 -11.90 -31.23
N GLN A 66 -7.86 -13.22 -31.42
CA GLN A 66 -9.10 -14.02 -31.35
C GLN A 66 -9.78 -13.89 -29.99
N ASN A 67 -9.01 -14.08 -28.90
CA ASN A 67 -9.51 -13.96 -27.54
C ASN A 67 -9.98 -12.53 -27.23
N ALA A 68 -9.26 -11.51 -27.70
CA ALA A 68 -9.64 -10.11 -27.53
C ALA A 68 -10.98 -9.78 -28.20
N LEU A 69 -11.22 -10.33 -29.40
CA LEU A 69 -12.43 -10.13 -30.17
C LEU A 69 -13.57 -11.10 -29.79
N LYS A 70 -13.31 -12.05 -28.87
CA LYS A 70 -14.25 -13.10 -28.42
C LYS A 70 -14.71 -14.04 -29.52
N ILE A 71 -13.82 -14.35 -30.47
CA ILE A 71 -14.10 -15.25 -31.59
C ILE A 71 -13.76 -16.67 -31.13
N LYS A 72 -14.76 -17.56 -31.12
CA LYS A 72 -14.63 -18.93 -30.56
C LYS A 72 -14.40 -20.02 -31.61
N ASP A 73 -14.73 -19.76 -32.87
CA ASP A 73 -14.68 -20.75 -33.95
C ASP A 73 -13.50 -20.50 -34.89
N SER A 74 -12.66 -21.52 -35.11
CA SER A 74 -11.48 -21.43 -35.99
C SER A 74 -11.83 -21.10 -37.45
N SER A 75 -13.05 -21.42 -37.89
CA SER A 75 -13.57 -21.07 -39.23
C SER A 75 -13.86 -19.58 -39.40
N SER A 76 -13.91 -18.82 -38.30
CA SER A 76 -14.11 -17.36 -38.32
C SER A 76 -12.80 -16.58 -38.48
N ASN A 77 -11.64 -17.27 -38.47
CA ASN A 77 -10.33 -16.63 -38.61
C ASN A 77 -10.04 -16.13 -40.04
N GLU A 78 -10.71 -16.72 -41.03
CA GLU A 78 -10.63 -16.31 -42.44
C GLU A 78 -11.58 -15.16 -42.77
N LYS A 79 -12.55 -14.88 -41.89
CA LYS A 79 -13.51 -13.79 -42.08
C LYS A 79 -12.88 -12.44 -41.81
N THR A 80 -13.31 -11.44 -42.58
CA THR A 80 -12.92 -10.04 -42.35
C THR A 80 -13.66 -9.47 -41.14
N LEU A 81 -13.13 -8.41 -40.51
CA LEU A 81 -13.82 -7.73 -39.41
C LEU A 81 -15.23 -7.25 -39.82
N LYS A 82 -15.38 -6.83 -41.08
CA LYS A 82 -16.67 -6.46 -41.67
C LYS A 82 -17.68 -7.60 -41.66
N GLU A 83 -17.25 -8.81 -42.04
CA GLU A 83 -18.08 -10.02 -42.03
C GLU A 83 -18.43 -10.49 -40.61
N LEU A 84 -17.60 -10.13 -39.64
CA LEU A 84 -17.84 -10.39 -38.22
C LEU A 84 -18.69 -9.31 -37.56
N GLY A 85 -19.05 -8.22 -38.27
CA GLY A 85 -19.82 -7.11 -37.74
C GLY A 85 -19.08 -6.29 -36.68
N ILE A 86 -17.74 -6.29 -36.72
CA ILE A 86 -16.89 -5.59 -35.75
C ILE A 86 -16.32 -4.34 -36.40
N SER A 87 -16.66 -3.16 -35.87
CA SER A 87 -16.06 -1.90 -36.34
C SER A 87 -14.58 -1.80 -35.99
N GLU A 88 -13.80 -1.06 -36.79
CA GLU A 88 -12.38 -0.79 -36.53
C GLU A 88 -12.12 -0.23 -35.13
N THR A 89 -12.97 0.71 -34.69
CA THR A 89 -12.83 1.36 -33.38
C THR A 89 -13.02 0.37 -32.22
N ASP A 90 -13.99 -0.53 -32.34
CA ASP A 90 -14.26 -1.57 -31.34
C ASP A 90 -13.17 -2.65 -31.35
N ALA A 91 -12.71 -3.07 -32.53
CA ALA A 91 -11.61 -4.02 -32.68
C ALA A 91 -10.31 -3.46 -32.08
N SER A 92 -9.92 -2.24 -32.45
CA SER A 92 -8.73 -1.56 -31.94
C SER A 92 -8.77 -1.41 -30.42
N SER A 93 -9.91 -0.97 -29.86
CA SER A 93 -10.12 -0.85 -28.40
C SER A 93 -9.99 -2.20 -27.67
N LYS A 94 -10.63 -3.26 -28.19
CA LYS A 94 -10.59 -4.60 -27.58
C LYS A 94 -9.19 -5.21 -27.60
N ILE A 95 -8.50 -5.12 -28.74
CA ILE A 95 -7.13 -5.63 -28.90
C ILE A 95 -6.18 -4.85 -27.99
N GLN A 96 -6.27 -3.52 -27.95
CA GLN A 96 -5.47 -2.67 -27.08
C GLN A 96 -5.65 -3.05 -25.59
N LYS A 97 -6.90 -3.29 -25.15
CA LYS A 97 -7.20 -3.75 -23.78
C LYS A 97 -6.60 -5.12 -23.49
N ALA A 98 -6.68 -6.07 -24.40
CA ALA A 98 -6.09 -7.41 -24.24
C ALA A 98 -4.56 -7.36 -24.13
N LEU A 99 -3.90 -6.53 -24.94
CA LEU A 99 -2.45 -6.32 -24.85
C LEU A 99 -2.03 -5.66 -23.54
N ASN A 100 -2.76 -4.62 -23.11
CA ASN A 100 -2.56 -3.99 -21.81
C ASN A 100 -2.73 -4.99 -20.65
N PHE A 101 -3.68 -5.91 -20.75
CA PHE A 101 -3.89 -6.96 -19.77
C PHE A 101 -2.72 -7.95 -19.72
N LYS A 102 -2.28 -8.47 -20.88
CA LYS A 102 -1.15 -9.41 -20.97
C LYS A 102 0.16 -8.78 -20.48
N ALA A 103 0.39 -7.51 -20.80
CA ALA A 103 1.54 -6.76 -20.30
C ALA A 103 1.52 -6.59 -18.77
N GLU A 104 0.36 -6.31 -18.18
CA GLU A 104 0.21 -6.23 -16.73
C GLU A 104 0.48 -7.59 -16.08
N GLU A 105 -0.03 -8.69 -16.65
CA GLU A 105 0.16 -10.05 -16.16
C GLU A 105 1.63 -10.49 -16.20
N ALA A 106 2.32 -10.29 -17.32
CA ALA A 106 3.74 -10.64 -17.46
C ALA A 106 4.66 -9.87 -16.49
N SER A 107 4.23 -8.70 -16.02
CA SER A 107 4.97 -7.92 -15.03
C SER A 107 4.93 -8.49 -13.61
N LYS A 108 4.08 -9.50 -13.33
CA LYS A 108 3.86 -10.03 -11.99
C LYS A 108 4.55 -11.36 -11.77
N ASN A 109 5.30 -11.47 -10.67
CA ASN A 109 5.82 -12.74 -10.19
C ASN A 109 4.82 -13.40 -9.22
N VAL A 110 3.99 -14.30 -9.73
CA VAL A 110 2.92 -14.97 -8.97
C VAL A 110 3.46 -15.75 -7.77
N VAL A 111 4.60 -16.42 -7.92
CA VAL A 111 5.22 -17.20 -6.83
C VAL A 111 5.61 -16.26 -5.67
N LEU A 112 6.25 -15.14 -5.97
CA LEU A 112 6.63 -14.13 -4.97
C LEU A 112 5.39 -13.51 -4.30
N ILE A 113 4.34 -13.24 -5.07
CA ILE A 113 3.06 -12.72 -4.56
C ILE A 113 2.46 -13.69 -3.53
N VAL A 114 2.31 -14.97 -3.91
CA VAL A 114 1.73 -16.00 -3.04
C VAL A 114 2.58 -16.19 -1.79
N ALA A 115 3.89 -16.29 -1.94
CA ALA A 115 4.82 -16.40 -0.80
C ALA A 115 4.68 -15.21 0.16
N LYS A 116 4.56 -13.98 -0.36
CA LYS A 116 4.36 -12.77 0.46
C LYS A 116 3.05 -12.80 1.23
N PHE A 117 1.95 -13.22 0.61
CA PHE A 117 0.65 -13.33 1.28
C PHE A 117 0.65 -14.37 2.41
N ILE A 118 1.25 -15.54 2.18
CA ILE A 118 1.39 -16.58 3.22
C ILE A 118 2.22 -16.05 4.39
N LEU A 119 3.37 -15.43 4.09
CA LEU A 119 4.25 -14.93 5.13
C LEU A 119 3.63 -13.75 5.89
N TRP A 120 2.86 -12.88 5.22
CA TRP A 120 2.05 -11.87 5.89
C TRP A 120 1.03 -12.48 6.83
N ALA A 121 0.32 -13.53 6.42
CA ALA A 121 -0.68 -14.19 7.28
C ALA A 121 -0.03 -14.74 8.55
N VAL A 122 1.11 -15.42 8.43
CA VAL A 122 1.88 -15.93 9.59
C VAL A 122 2.35 -14.77 10.47
N PHE A 123 3.00 -13.76 9.87
CA PHE A 123 3.56 -12.63 10.59
C PHE A 123 2.51 -11.83 11.35
N MET A 124 1.38 -11.51 10.69
CA MET A 124 0.28 -10.80 11.32
C MET A 124 -0.40 -11.64 12.40
N THR A 125 -0.50 -12.96 12.23
CA THR A 125 -1.05 -13.83 13.28
C THR A 125 -0.19 -13.76 14.54
N VAL A 126 1.13 -13.80 14.41
CA VAL A 126 2.05 -13.63 15.56
C VAL A 126 1.88 -12.26 16.21
N ALA A 127 1.90 -11.17 15.42
CA ALA A 127 1.71 -9.82 15.94
C ALA A 127 0.34 -9.65 16.63
N PHE A 128 -0.70 -10.25 16.07
CA PHE A 128 -2.07 -10.21 16.60
C PHE A 128 -2.15 -10.92 17.96
N LEU A 129 -1.58 -12.12 18.06
CA LEU A 129 -1.55 -12.88 19.31
C LEU A 129 -0.74 -12.17 20.40
N LEU A 130 0.40 -11.58 20.04
CA LEU A 130 1.22 -10.79 20.97
C LEU A 130 0.47 -9.56 21.49
N LEU A 131 -0.23 -8.85 20.59
CA LEU A 131 -1.02 -7.68 20.97
C LEU A 131 -2.21 -8.07 21.85
N ARG A 132 -2.96 -9.11 21.48
CA ARG A 132 -4.13 -9.59 22.24
C ARG A 132 -3.76 -10.12 23.63
N LYS A 133 -2.60 -10.77 23.76
CA LYS A 133 -2.09 -11.27 25.04
C LYS A 133 -1.35 -10.19 25.87
N ASN A 134 -1.38 -8.92 25.44
CA ASN A 134 -0.66 -7.81 26.07
C ASN A 134 0.84 -8.07 26.26
N LYS A 135 1.45 -8.84 25.36
CA LYS A 135 2.89 -9.16 25.37
C LYS A 135 3.73 -8.26 24.46
N MET A 136 3.09 -7.30 23.79
CA MET A 136 3.72 -6.40 22.82
C MET A 136 4.46 -5.25 23.52
N SER A 137 5.71 -5.46 23.92
CA SER A 137 6.53 -4.40 24.56
C SER A 137 7.03 -3.33 23.56
N PRO A 138 7.45 -2.14 24.03
CA PRO A 138 8.06 -1.11 23.18
C PRO A 138 9.24 -1.60 22.35
N SER A 139 10.18 -2.34 22.95
CA SER A 139 11.34 -2.88 22.25
C SER A 139 10.96 -3.95 21.23
N LEU A 140 10.08 -4.89 21.62
CA LEU A 140 9.61 -5.93 20.71
C LEU A 140 8.89 -5.34 19.50
N SER A 141 8.09 -4.29 19.71
CA SER A 141 7.42 -3.58 18.62
C SER A 141 8.42 -3.06 17.58
N LYS A 142 9.54 -2.46 18.00
CA LYS A 142 10.57 -1.96 17.08
C LYS A 142 11.20 -3.09 16.26
N TYR A 143 11.50 -4.23 16.87
CA TYR A 143 12.04 -5.39 16.16
C TYR A 143 11.06 -5.96 15.14
N ILE A 144 9.77 -6.06 15.49
CA ILE A 144 8.73 -6.53 14.58
C ILE A 144 8.54 -5.54 13.41
N LEU A 145 8.54 -4.23 13.67
CA LEU A 145 8.40 -3.22 12.61
C LEU A 145 9.60 -3.25 11.63
N LEU A 146 10.82 -3.36 12.16
CA LEU A 146 12.03 -3.46 11.34
C LEU A 146 12.05 -4.78 10.54
N SER A 147 11.75 -5.91 11.17
CA SER A 147 11.72 -7.20 10.47
C SER A 147 10.65 -7.23 9.38
N SER A 148 9.48 -6.66 9.63
CA SER A 148 8.43 -6.48 8.62
C SER A 148 8.93 -5.66 7.43
N THR A 149 9.62 -4.55 7.69
CA THR A 149 10.21 -3.70 6.63
C THR A 149 11.25 -4.46 5.80
N LEU A 150 12.17 -5.17 6.47
CA LEU A 150 13.23 -5.92 5.80
C LEU A 150 12.66 -7.09 4.99
N ILE A 151 11.75 -7.87 5.56
CA ILE A 151 11.17 -9.05 4.88
C ILE A 151 10.25 -8.62 3.73
N PHE A 152 9.25 -7.79 4.02
CA PHE A 152 8.18 -7.48 3.06
C PHE A 152 8.48 -6.30 2.14
N GLY A 153 9.49 -5.49 2.47
CA GLY A 153 9.98 -4.40 1.64
C GLY A 153 11.26 -4.78 0.91
N VAL A 154 12.33 -5.06 1.66
CA VAL A 154 13.67 -5.24 1.09
C VAL A 154 13.82 -6.60 0.39
N ILE A 155 13.46 -7.70 1.05
CA ILE A 155 13.66 -9.07 0.52
C ILE A 155 12.61 -9.41 -0.54
N LEU A 156 11.33 -9.22 -0.23
CA LEU A 156 10.22 -9.59 -1.12
C LEU A 156 9.80 -8.45 -2.07
N GLY A 157 10.40 -7.27 -1.96
CA GLY A 157 10.15 -6.13 -2.84
C GLY A 157 8.88 -5.33 -2.52
N PRO A 158 8.64 -4.22 -3.24
CA PRO A 158 7.55 -3.28 -2.96
C PRO A 158 6.15 -3.81 -3.29
N GLU A 159 6.03 -4.83 -4.12
CA GLU A 159 4.74 -5.39 -4.57
C GLU A 159 4.52 -6.80 -4.00
N PRO A 160 3.26 -7.24 -3.83
CA PRO A 160 2.07 -6.40 -3.73
C PRO A 160 2.16 -5.45 -2.51
N ASN A 161 1.39 -4.36 -2.54
CA ASN A 161 1.14 -3.52 -1.37
C ASN A 161 -0.30 -2.97 -1.38
N SER A 162 -0.78 -2.56 -0.21
CA SER A 162 -2.17 -2.11 -0.04
C SER A 162 -2.51 -0.86 -0.84
N MET A 163 -1.57 0.08 -0.98
CA MET A 163 -1.78 1.33 -1.69
C MET A 163 -1.91 1.12 -3.21
N SER A 164 -1.07 0.26 -3.81
CA SER A 164 -1.13 -0.05 -5.24
C SER A 164 -2.43 -0.73 -5.63
N THR A 165 -3.10 -1.48 -4.73
CA THR A 165 -4.42 -2.07 -5.06
C THR A 165 -5.50 -1.03 -5.36
N VAL A 166 -5.46 0.14 -4.72
CA VAL A 166 -6.43 1.23 -4.97
C VAL A 166 -5.94 2.12 -6.10
N LYS A 167 -4.66 2.50 -6.07
CA LYS A 167 -4.03 3.35 -7.09
C LYS A 167 -4.10 2.69 -8.46
N ASP A 168 -3.65 1.45 -8.60
CA ASP A 168 -3.65 0.73 -9.89
C ASP A 168 -5.07 0.44 -10.37
N MET A 169 -6.05 0.25 -9.47
CA MET A 169 -7.45 0.09 -9.87
C MET A 169 -7.98 1.37 -10.51
N VAL A 170 -7.71 2.53 -9.92
CA VAL A 170 -8.14 3.82 -10.49
C VAL A 170 -7.34 4.15 -11.75
N SER A 171 -6.01 4.10 -11.70
CA SER A 171 -5.18 4.56 -12.82
C SER A 171 -5.19 3.59 -14.01
N ASN A 172 -5.21 2.27 -13.81
CA ASN A 172 -5.35 1.35 -14.95
C ASN A 172 -6.75 1.45 -15.57
N PHE A 173 -7.79 1.70 -14.79
CA PHE A 173 -9.13 1.90 -15.35
C PHE A 173 -9.20 3.21 -16.13
N ALA A 174 -8.70 4.31 -15.56
CA ALA A 174 -8.74 5.62 -16.21
C ALA A 174 -7.85 5.71 -17.46
N ILE A 175 -6.62 5.18 -17.39
CA ILE A 175 -5.61 5.33 -18.45
C ILE A 175 -5.70 4.21 -19.50
N LYS A 176 -5.92 2.96 -19.06
CA LYS A 176 -5.87 1.77 -19.93
C LYS A 176 -7.25 1.16 -20.18
N GLY A 177 -8.30 1.61 -19.49
CA GLY A 177 -9.65 1.03 -19.60
C GLY A 177 -9.74 -0.43 -19.13
N ILE A 178 -8.82 -0.88 -18.27
CA ILE A 178 -8.79 -2.26 -17.75
C ILE A 178 -8.99 -2.30 -16.23
N LEU A 179 -9.69 -3.34 -15.78
CA LEU A 179 -9.74 -3.75 -14.39
C LEU A 179 -8.98 -5.07 -14.26
N PHE A 180 -7.88 -5.08 -13.52
CA PHE A 180 -7.06 -6.28 -13.36
C PHE A 180 -7.54 -7.10 -12.15
N PRO A 181 -8.18 -8.28 -12.34
CA PRO A 181 -8.83 -9.01 -11.25
C PRO A 181 -7.92 -9.34 -10.06
N PRO A 182 -6.62 -9.70 -10.24
CA PRO A 182 -5.73 -9.94 -9.11
C PRO A 182 -5.60 -8.74 -8.16
N ARG A 183 -5.66 -7.50 -8.66
CA ARG A 183 -5.61 -6.28 -7.83
C ARG A 183 -6.90 -6.09 -7.03
N ILE A 184 -8.06 -6.42 -7.61
CA ILE A 184 -9.35 -6.38 -6.93
C ILE A 184 -9.40 -7.43 -5.83
N ILE A 185 -8.96 -8.66 -6.11
CA ILE A 185 -8.89 -9.72 -5.10
C ILE A 185 -7.97 -9.29 -3.96
N ALA A 186 -6.78 -8.75 -4.26
CA ALA A 186 -5.87 -8.24 -3.25
C ALA A 186 -6.49 -7.10 -2.42
N LEU A 187 -7.21 -6.17 -3.05
CA LEU A 187 -7.94 -5.11 -2.35
C LEU A 187 -8.97 -5.69 -1.38
N LEU A 188 -9.78 -6.66 -1.84
CA LEU A 188 -10.79 -7.32 -1.00
C LEU A 188 -10.16 -8.07 0.18
N VAL A 189 -9.03 -8.75 -0.03
CA VAL A 189 -8.28 -9.39 1.05
C VAL A 189 -7.79 -8.36 2.08
N PHE A 190 -7.20 -7.26 1.63
CA PHE A 190 -6.74 -6.21 2.53
C PHE A 190 -7.86 -5.51 3.29
N LEU A 191 -9.00 -5.22 2.63
CA LEU A 191 -10.17 -4.67 3.30
C LEU A 191 -10.81 -5.68 4.25
N GLY A 192 -10.80 -6.98 3.92
CA GLY A 192 -11.23 -8.06 4.81
C GLY A 192 -10.40 -8.13 6.08
N ILE A 193 -9.07 -7.95 5.97
CA ILE A 193 -8.19 -7.82 7.14
C ILE A 193 -8.52 -6.56 7.94
N VAL A 194 -8.88 -5.44 7.28
CA VAL A 194 -9.32 -4.22 7.97
C VAL A 194 -10.60 -4.47 8.77
N VAL A 195 -11.59 -5.15 8.19
CA VAL A 195 -12.82 -5.56 8.90
C VAL A 195 -12.50 -6.54 10.03
N ALA A 196 -11.51 -7.42 9.88
CA ALA A 196 -11.12 -8.33 10.95
C ALA A 196 -10.50 -7.57 12.14
N ALA A 197 -9.56 -6.66 11.91
CA ALA A 197 -8.65 -6.18 12.96
C ALA A 197 -8.24 -4.70 12.88
N ASN A 198 -9.13 -3.77 12.49
CA ASN A 198 -8.77 -2.36 12.23
C ASN A 198 -7.66 -2.30 11.17
N LYS A 199 -6.87 -1.23 11.10
CA LYS A 199 -5.75 -1.13 10.15
C LYS A 199 -4.53 -1.98 10.53
N PHE A 200 -4.74 -3.21 10.99
CA PHE A 200 -3.70 -4.13 11.45
C PHE A 200 -2.63 -4.37 10.41
N ILE A 201 -3.03 -4.60 9.16
CA ILE A 201 -2.09 -4.80 8.06
C ILE A 201 -1.20 -3.58 7.85
N CYS A 202 -1.78 -2.37 7.87
CA CYS A 202 -0.99 -1.15 7.81
C CYS A 202 -0.05 -1.06 9.01
N GLY A 203 -0.55 -1.41 10.21
CA GLY A 203 0.18 -1.40 11.47
C GLY A 203 1.42 -2.30 11.48
N TRP A 204 1.32 -3.52 10.94
CA TRP A 204 2.31 -4.57 11.20
C TRP A 204 2.91 -5.23 9.95
N ALA A 205 2.30 -5.13 8.78
CA ALA A 205 2.71 -5.89 7.58
C ALA A 205 3.02 -5.01 6.35
N CYS A 206 2.38 -3.85 6.20
CA CYS A 206 2.66 -2.90 5.14
C CYS A 206 4.07 -2.31 5.32
N GLN A 207 5.01 -2.68 4.45
CA GLN A 207 6.43 -2.37 4.56
C GLN A 207 6.74 -0.87 4.70
N LEU A 208 6.00 -0.01 4.01
CA LEU A 208 6.19 1.44 4.17
C LEU A 208 5.60 1.95 5.49
N GLY A 209 4.43 1.44 5.86
CA GLY A 209 3.78 1.83 7.11
C GLY A 209 4.64 1.44 8.32
N THR A 210 5.18 0.21 8.32
CA THR A 210 6.05 -0.28 9.38
C THR A 210 7.38 0.45 9.41
N LEU A 211 7.95 0.82 8.26
CA LEU A 211 9.12 1.69 8.20
C LEU A 211 8.86 3.07 8.83
N GLN A 212 7.76 3.73 8.46
CA GLN A 212 7.42 5.05 9.03
C GLN A 212 7.17 4.98 10.54
N ASP A 213 6.53 3.92 11.03
CA ASP A 213 6.32 3.70 12.47
C ASP A 213 7.64 3.40 13.19
N PHE A 214 8.50 2.58 12.59
CA PHE A 214 9.83 2.30 13.13
C PHE A 214 10.64 3.59 13.29
N ILE A 215 10.71 4.40 12.23
CA ILE A 215 11.38 5.72 12.24
C ILE A 215 10.78 6.61 13.33
N PHE A 216 9.45 6.68 13.42
CA PHE A 216 8.78 7.46 14.46
C PHE A 216 9.19 7.02 15.86
N ARG A 217 9.32 5.70 16.11
CA ARG A 217 9.73 5.12 17.39
C ARG A 217 11.24 5.18 17.66
N LEU A 218 12.08 5.51 16.68
CA LEU A 218 13.48 5.88 16.93
C LEU A 218 13.55 7.17 17.75
N ASN A 219 12.65 8.12 17.45
CA ASN A 219 12.54 9.38 18.17
C ASN A 219 11.75 9.25 19.49
N ARG A 220 11.40 8.05 19.96
CA ARG A 220 10.67 7.90 21.24
C ARG A 220 11.52 7.41 22.39
N ASP A 221 11.09 7.76 23.60
CA ASP A 221 11.67 7.26 24.84
C ASP A 221 11.54 5.73 24.96
N SER A 222 12.17 5.15 25.99
CA SER A 222 12.19 3.69 26.18
C SER A 222 10.81 3.10 26.48
N LYS A 223 9.86 3.92 26.95
CA LYS A 223 8.49 3.52 27.24
C LYS A 223 7.53 3.74 26.08
N ASP A 224 8.01 4.27 24.94
CA ASP A 224 7.19 4.61 23.77
C ASP A 224 6.03 5.57 24.13
N ARG A 225 6.31 6.57 24.97
CA ARG A 225 5.35 7.58 25.46
C ARG A 225 5.57 8.96 24.88
N GLU A 226 6.81 9.40 24.78
CA GLU A 226 7.11 10.77 24.34
C GLU A 226 8.32 10.81 23.40
N GLY A 227 8.38 11.88 22.61
CA GLY A 227 9.45 12.12 21.66
C GLY A 227 10.67 12.76 22.31
N ILE A 228 11.87 12.35 21.91
CA ILE A 228 13.14 12.99 22.30
C ILE A 228 13.26 14.35 21.61
N PHE A 229 12.93 14.40 20.32
CA PHE A 229 12.49 15.59 19.64
C PHE A 229 10.96 15.69 19.72
N LYS A 230 10.45 16.92 19.80
CA LYS A 230 9.00 17.19 19.85
C LYS A 230 8.30 16.54 18.65
N GLN A 231 7.34 15.67 18.95
CA GLN A 231 6.47 15.02 17.97
C GLN A 231 5.12 15.73 17.90
N TYR A 232 4.50 15.68 16.73
CA TYR A 232 3.26 16.40 16.44
C TYR A 232 2.16 15.43 16.03
N LYS A 233 0.95 15.69 16.54
CA LYS A 233 -0.27 14.98 16.14
C LYS A 233 -1.06 15.89 15.21
N ILE A 234 -1.08 15.57 13.92
CA ILE A 234 -1.91 16.32 12.97
C ILE A 234 -3.38 16.13 13.37
N PRO A 235 -4.16 17.21 13.56
CA PRO A 235 -5.58 17.09 13.83
C PRO A 235 -6.28 16.26 12.75
N PHE A 236 -7.17 15.36 13.17
CA PHE A 236 -7.76 14.38 12.26
C PHE A 236 -8.45 15.05 11.06
N TYR A 237 -9.21 16.12 11.29
CA TYR A 237 -9.89 16.86 10.21
C TYR A 237 -8.90 17.37 9.15
N ILE A 238 -7.74 17.92 9.55
CA ILE A 238 -6.71 18.38 8.61
C ILE A 238 -6.17 17.19 7.80
N SER A 239 -5.74 16.13 8.50
CA SER A 239 -5.14 14.97 7.83
C SER A 239 -6.11 14.30 6.86
N ASN A 240 -7.38 14.18 7.24
CA ASN A 240 -8.39 13.52 6.42
C ASN A 240 -8.84 14.41 5.26
N THR A 241 -8.93 15.74 5.45
CA THR A 241 -9.20 16.68 4.36
C THR A 241 -8.10 16.63 3.31
N ILE A 242 -6.82 16.70 3.71
CA ILE A 242 -5.69 16.58 2.76
C ILE A 242 -5.77 15.24 2.01
N ARG A 243 -6.05 14.14 2.72
CA ARG A 243 -6.16 12.80 2.13
C ARG A 243 -7.30 12.68 1.11
N ILE A 244 -8.47 13.27 1.41
CA ILE A 244 -9.63 13.28 0.51
C ILE A 244 -9.34 14.16 -0.72
N VAL A 245 -8.85 15.38 -0.51
CA VAL A 245 -8.51 16.30 -1.60
C VAL A 245 -7.46 15.68 -2.52
N PHE A 246 -6.42 15.07 -1.95
CA PHE A 246 -5.41 14.36 -2.72
C PHE A 246 -5.98 13.19 -3.51
N PHE A 247 -6.87 12.39 -2.92
CA PHE A 247 -7.51 11.27 -3.63
C PHE A 247 -8.39 11.74 -4.79
N ILE A 248 -9.15 12.83 -4.60
CA ILE A 248 -9.97 13.46 -5.65
C ILE A 248 -9.05 13.98 -6.76
N LEU A 249 -8.00 14.73 -6.41
CA LEU A 249 -7.04 15.27 -7.38
C LEU A 249 -6.37 14.16 -8.19
N PHE A 250 -5.87 13.12 -7.52
CA PHE A 250 -5.30 11.93 -8.16
C PHE A 250 -6.28 11.32 -9.17
N THR A 251 -7.53 11.14 -8.77
CA THR A 251 -8.56 10.56 -9.63
C THR A 251 -8.84 11.46 -10.83
N LEU A 252 -9.08 12.76 -10.61
CA LEU A 252 -9.32 13.71 -11.70
C LEU A 252 -8.16 13.77 -12.69
N VAL A 253 -6.92 13.81 -12.19
CA VAL A 253 -5.73 13.82 -13.05
C VAL A 253 -5.62 12.55 -13.88
N ALA A 254 -5.93 11.39 -13.29
CA ALA A 254 -5.90 10.12 -13.99
C ALA A 254 -6.95 10.05 -15.12
N PHE A 255 -8.14 10.61 -14.93
CA PHE A 255 -9.22 10.58 -15.94
C PHE A 255 -9.12 11.70 -17.00
N ILE A 256 -8.68 12.90 -16.62
CA ILE A 256 -8.64 14.07 -17.51
C ILE A 256 -7.35 14.09 -18.33
N TRP A 257 -6.22 13.80 -17.68
CA TRP A 257 -4.89 13.92 -18.30
C TRP A 257 -4.21 12.58 -18.55
N SER A 258 -4.89 11.45 -18.29
CA SER A 258 -4.34 10.10 -18.43
C SER A 258 -2.99 9.93 -17.72
N PHE A 259 -2.83 10.60 -16.57
CA PHE A 259 -1.56 10.69 -15.85
C PHE A 259 -1.68 10.17 -14.41
N ASP A 260 -0.69 9.40 -13.98
CA ASP A 260 -0.64 8.83 -12.63
C ASP A 260 0.32 9.63 -11.74
N ILE A 261 -0.20 10.65 -11.04
CA ILE A 261 0.63 11.49 -10.15
C ILE A 261 1.29 10.69 -9.03
N ILE A 262 0.65 9.61 -8.60
CA ILE A 262 1.13 8.81 -7.47
C ILE A 262 2.35 7.99 -7.88
N GLU A 263 2.46 7.58 -9.16
CA GLU A 263 3.65 6.89 -9.67
C GLU A 263 4.92 7.75 -9.51
N VAL A 264 4.81 9.07 -9.73
CA VAL A 264 5.95 10.00 -9.62
C VAL A 264 6.46 10.13 -8.19
N ILE A 265 5.54 10.18 -7.22
CA ILE A 265 5.86 10.38 -5.80
C ILE A 265 5.73 9.08 -4.99
N ASN A 266 5.79 7.92 -5.64
CA ASN A 266 5.51 6.64 -5.01
C ASN A 266 6.57 6.30 -3.95
N PRO A 267 6.24 6.33 -2.65
CA PRO A 267 7.23 6.10 -1.60
C PRO A 267 7.69 4.65 -1.47
N PHE A 268 6.99 3.68 -2.08
CA PHE A 268 7.41 2.28 -2.09
C PHE A 268 8.64 2.03 -2.99
N THR A 269 8.98 2.98 -3.87
CA THR A 269 10.18 2.90 -4.72
C THR A 269 11.49 2.91 -3.91
N ILE A 270 11.46 3.28 -2.62
CA ILE A 270 12.59 3.07 -1.70
C ILE A 270 13.07 1.61 -1.66
N PHE A 271 12.16 0.65 -1.84
CA PHE A 271 12.45 -0.78 -1.86
C PHE A 271 12.85 -1.30 -3.25
N LYS A 272 12.87 -0.43 -4.26
CA LYS A 272 13.39 -0.70 -5.60
C LYS A 272 14.16 0.53 -6.09
N PRO A 273 15.35 0.82 -5.54
CA PRO A 273 16.04 2.09 -5.76
C PRO A 273 16.36 2.38 -7.23
N ALA A 274 16.50 1.35 -8.08
CA ALA A 274 16.69 1.49 -9.51
C ALA A 274 15.51 2.17 -10.25
N ALA A 275 14.33 2.26 -9.63
CA ALA A 275 13.15 2.92 -10.18
C ALA A 275 12.96 4.37 -9.66
N LEU A 276 13.89 4.88 -8.84
CA LEU A 276 13.77 6.22 -8.24
C LEU A 276 14.08 7.32 -9.26
N THR A 277 13.17 8.28 -9.36
CA THR A 277 13.40 9.55 -10.08
C THR A 277 13.93 10.61 -9.10
N ALA A 278 14.52 11.70 -9.62
CA ALA A 278 14.99 12.81 -8.78
C ALA A 278 13.86 13.41 -7.90
N ILE A 279 12.66 13.58 -8.48
CA ILE A 279 11.47 14.04 -7.77
C ILE A 279 11.07 13.05 -6.67
N GLY A 280 11.07 11.75 -6.99
CA GLY A 280 10.78 10.68 -6.03
C GLY A 280 11.75 10.67 -4.85
N ILE A 281 13.05 10.86 -5.09
CA ILE A 281 14.08 10.93 -4.04
C ILE A 281 13.78 12.09 -3.09
N VAL A 282 13.58 13.29 -3.62
CA VAL A 282 13.29 14.48 -2.80
C VAL A 282 12.03 14.26 -1.96
N PHE A 283 10.95 13.75 -2.57
CA PHE A 283 9.70 13.49 -1.87
C PHE A 283 9.88 12.45 -0.75
N ILE A 284 10.53 11.33 -1.04
CA ILE A 284 10.77 10.26 -0.07
C ILE A 284 11.64 10.75 1.08
N SER A 285 12.71 11.50 0.80
CA SER A 285 13.55 12.09 1.85
C SER A 285 12.75 12.98 2.78
N ILE A 286 11.93 13.90 2.25
CA ILE A 286 11.05 14.77 3.05
C ILE A 286 10.06 13.92 3.87
N LEU A 287 9.46 12.91 3.26
CA LEU A 287 8.49 12.03 3.90
C LEU A 287 9.09 11.22 5.06
N LEU A 288 10.27 10.65 4.88
CA LEU A 288 10.95 9.85 5.91
C LEU A 288 11.49 10.72 7.04
N ILE A 289 12.05 11.89 6.73
CA ILE A 289 12.44 12.88 7.76
C ILE A 289 11.20 13.31 8.56
N SER A 290 10.08 13.59 7.88
CA SER A 290 8.81 13.93 8.53
C SER A 290 8.31 12.80 9.44
N SER A 291 8.64 11.55 9.13
CA SER A 291 8.24 10.38 9.93
C SER A 291 8.91 10.33 11.31
N LEU A 292 9.99 11.07 11.56
CA LEU A 292 10.57 11.23 12.91
C LEU A 292 9.64 12.03 13.84
N PHE A 293 8.88 12.97 13.27
CA PHE A 293 8.09 13.96 14.01
C PHE A 293 6.59 13.69 13.93
N ILE A 294 6.14 13.10 12.84
CA ILE A 294 4.73 12.85 12.52
C ILE A 294 4.54 11.36 12.32
N TYR A 295 3.54 10.78 12.97
CA TYR A 295 3.24 9.36 12.81
C TYR A 295 2.72 9.07 11.41
N ARG A 296 3.43 8.24 10.64
CA ARG A 296 3.00 7.70 9.32
C ARG A 296 2.41 8.75 8.36
N PRO A 297 3.17 9.80 8.01
CA PRO A 297 2.66 10.95 7.24
C PRO A 297 2.04 10.52 5.89
N TRP A 298 2.59 9.51 5.22
CA TRP A 298 2.03 9.02 3.95
C TRP A 298 0.64 8.40 4.16
N CYS A 299 0.52 7.51 5.13
CA CYS A 299 -0.74 6.85 5.45
C CYS A 299 -1.82 7.86 5.88
N HIS A 300 -1.41 8.95 6.52
CA HIS A 300 -2.34 9.97 7.02
C HIS A 300 -2.73 11.03 6.00
N LEU A 301 -1.87 11.36 5.05
CA LEU A 301 -2.04 12.51 4.17
C LEU A 301 -2.29 12.15 2.70
N PHE A 302 -1.73 11.05 2.20
CA PHE A 302 -1.70 10.81 0.75
C PHE A 302 -2.14 9.41 0.32
N CYS A 303 -2.08 8.41 1.21
CA CYS A 303 -2.35 7.03 0.86
C CYS A 303 -3.83 6.78 0.49
N PRO A 304 -4.14 6.38 -0.77
CA PRO A 304 -5.52 6.07 -1.18
C PRO A 304 -6.13 4.92 -0.38
N PHE A 305 -5.34 3.86 -0.12
CA PHE A 305 -5.78 2.76 0.74
C PHE A 305 -5.96 3.20 2.20
N GLY A 306 -5.19 4.20 2.66
CA GLY A 306 -5.39 4.81 3.97
C GLY A 306 -6.77 5.45 4.11
N LEU A 307 -7.29 6.07 3.05
CA LEU A 307 -8.63 6.64 3.02
C LEU A 307 -9.71 5.55 3.02
N LEU A 308 -9.64 4.58 2.10
CA LEU A 308 -10.62 3.49 2.04
C LEU A 308 -10.62 2.65 3.32
N GLY A 309 -9.44 2.32 3.83
CA GLY A 309 -9.29 1.60 5.09
C GLY A 309 -9.86 2.38 6.29
N TRP A 310 -9.87 3.71 6.27
CA TRP A 310 -10.50 4.51 7.34
C TRP A 310 -12.04 4.42 7.30
N ILE A 311 -12.61 4.34 6.10
CA ILE A 311 -14.05 4.15 5.95
C ILE A 311 -14.44 2.76 6.45
N VAL A 312 -13.67 1.74 6.04
CA VAL A 312 -13.96 0.33 6.33
C VAL A 312 -13.66 -0.06 7.78
N GLU A 313 -12.67 0.55 8.44
CA GLU A 313 -12.31 0.19 9.83
C GLU A 313 -13.41 0.50 10.87
N LYS A 314 -14.46 1.24 10.49
CA LYS A 314 -15.63 1.46 11.35
C LYS A 314 -16.39 0.16 11.65
N PHE A 315 -16.27 -0.83 10.77
CA PHE A 315 -16.87 -2.15 10.90
C PHE A 315 -15.91 -3.18 11.50
N SER A 316 -14.74 -2.75 11.99
CA SER A 316 -13.73 -3.66 12.51
C SER A 316 -14.20 -4.42 13.74
N LYS A 317 -14.00 -5.74 13.70
CA LYS A 317 -14.35 -6.67 14.78
C LYS A 317 -13.39 -6.52 15.95
N PHE A 318 -12.09 -6.69 15.75
CA PHE A 318 -11.09 -6.51 16.81
C PHE A 318 -10.57 -5.07 16.84
N ARG A 319 -10.67 -4.43 18.00
CA ARG A 319 -10.31 -3.02 18.21
C ARG A 319 -9.80 -2.76 19.62
N ILE A 320 -9.21 -1.59 19.82
CA ILE A 320 -8.83 -1.11 21.15
C ILE A 320 -10.08 -0.79 21.95
N LYS A 321 -10.19 -1.37 23.15
CA LYS A 321 -11.26 -1.12 24.12
C LYS A 321 -10.69 -0.62 25.43
N VAL A 322 -11.49 0.17 26.13
CA VAL A 322 -11.19 0.68 27.47
C VAL A 322 -12.27 0.18 28.41
N ASP A 323 -11.86 -0.56 29.43
CA ASP A 323 -12.73 -0.93 30.53
C ASP A 323 -12.92 0.30 31.45
N SER A 324 -14.16 0.79 31.51
CA SER A 324 -14.50 1.99 32.28
C SER A 324 -14.55 1.74 33.79
N THR A 325 -14.62 0.47 34.24
CA THR A 325 -14.70 0.13 35.66
C THR A 325 -13.33 0.21 36.34
N THR A 326 -12.26 -0.13 35.61
CA THR A 326 -10.88 -0.08 36.11
C THR A 326 -10.13 1.17 35.67
N CYS A 327 -10.68 1.95 34.74
CA CYS A 327 -10.03 3.15 34.22
C CYS A 327 -10.12 4.32 35.21
N ILE A 328 -8.97 4.88 35.58
CA ILE A 328 -8.85 6.05 36.48
C ILE A 328 -8.79 7.40 35.74
N ASN A 329 -9.09 7.43 34.44
CA ASN A 329 -9.10 8.66 33.61
C ASN A 329 -7.81 9.52 33.67
N CYS A 330 -6.64 8.90 33.84
CA CYS A 330 -5.35 9.59 33.91
C CYS A 330 -4.84 10.16 32.57
N LYS A 331 -5.46 9.76 31.44
CA LYS A 331 -5.15 10.20 30.06
C LYS A 331 -3.74 9.88 29.54
N GLU A 332 -2.93 9.10 30.26
CA GLU A 332 -1.61 8.62 29.80
C GLU A 332 -1.67 7.91 28.43
N CYS A 333 -2.71 7.11 28.19
CA CYS A 333 -2.91 6.45 26.90
C CYS A 333 -3.11 7.44 25.75
N THR A 334 -3.69 8.61 26.01
CA THR A 334 -3.89 9.66 25.01
C THR A 334 -2.59 10.40 24.71
N VAL A 335 -1.77 10.65 25.72
CA VAL A 335 -0.42 11.21 25.55
C VAL A 335 0.42 10.26 24.69
N ALA A 336 0.47 8.98 25.06
CA ALA A 336 1.28 7.98 24.39
C ALA A 336 0.77 7.59 22.99
N CYS A 337 -0.54 7.67 22.72
CA CYS A 337 -1.09 7.37 21.41
C CYS A 337 -0.52 8.32 20.35
N PRO A 338 0.08 7.80 19.25
CA PRO A 338 0.69 8.64 18.23
C PRO A 338 -0.35 9.32 17.31
N THR A 339 -1.62 8.89 17.35
CA THR A 339 -2.73 9.49 16.61
C THR A 339 -3.75 10.15 17.55
N ASN A 340 -4.82 10.71 16.99
CA ASN A 340 -5.95 11.24 17.76
C ASN A 340 -6.97 10.15 18.17
N ALA A 341 -6.74 8.88 17.81
CA ALA A 341 -7.71 7.81 18.01
C ALA A 341 -8.03 7.58 19.50
N MET A 342 -7.02 7.52 20.37
CA MET A 342 -7.25 7.25 21.79
C MET A 342 -8.06 8.35 22.47
N LYS A 343 -7.79 9.62 22.14
CA LYS A 343 -8.60 10.75 22.61
C LYS A 343 -10.07 10.55 22.24
N SER A 344 -10.32 10.22 20.99
CA SER A 344 -11.66 10.01 20.45
C SER A 344 -12.37 8.77 21.04
N ILE A 345 -11.61 7.70 21.34
CA ILE A 345 -12.12 6.50 22.01
C ILE A 345 -12.59 6.84 23.44
N LEU A 346 -11.80 7.59 24.21
CA LEU A 346 -12.19 8.00 25.58
C LEU A 346 -13.40 8.95 25.57
N SER A 347 -13.44 9.90 24.63
CA SER A 347 -14.55 10.84 24.46
C SER A 347 -15.80 10.22 23.81
N LYS A 348 -15.72 8.97 23.35
CA LYS A 348 -16.80 8.24 22.66
C LYS A 348 -17.33 8.97 21.42
N ASP A 349 -16.46 9.64 20.66
CA ASP A 349 -16.91 10.39 19.48
C ASP A 349 -17.55 9.46 18.45
N LYS A 350 -18.51 10.02 17.70
CA LYS A 350 -19.17 9.31 16.58
C LYS A 350 -18.19 8.99 15.46
N ILE A 351 -17.34 9.96 15.09
CA ILE A 351 -16.33 9.82 14.04
C ILE A 351 -14.96 9.66 14.69
N LYS A 352 -14.40 8.46 14.58
CA LYS A 352 -13.10 8.14 15.15
C LYS A 352 -11.98 8.34 14.12
N PRO A 353 -10.85 8.95 14.50
CA PRO A 353 -9.63 9.01 13.71
C PRO A 353 -9.00 7.62 13.47
N ASP A 354 -8.02 7.57 12.56
CA ASP A 354 -7.30 6.33 12.23
C ASP A 354 -6.66 5.64 13.46
N CYS A 355 -6.93 4.34 13.62
CA CYS A 355 -6.26 3.49 14.61
C CYS A 355 -5.53 2.32 13.92
N PHE A 356 -4.20 2.29 14.07
CA PHE A 356 -3.33 1.26 13.47
C PHE A 356 -3.07 0.06 14.38
N SER A 357 -3.77 -0.04 15.52
CA SER A 357 -3.59 -1.13 16.49
C SER A 357 -2.12 -1.32 16.90
N CYS A 358 -1.41 -0.21 17.15
CA CYS A 358 0.04 -0.20 17.39
C CYS A 358 0.44 -0.60 18.83
N GLY A 359 -0.53 -0.75 19.74
CA GLY A 359 -0.34 -1.23 21.11
C GLY A 359 0.23 -0.23 22.12
N THR A 360 0.65 0.96 21.70
CA THR A 360 1.26 1.95 22.60
C THR A 360 0.35 2.37 23.76
N CYS A 361 -0.95 2.51 23.51
CA CYS A 361 -1.93 2.86 24.55
C CYS A 361 -2.08 1.76 25.61
N ILE A 362 -2.00 0.48 25.22
CA ILE A 362 -2.03 -0.67 26.13
C ILE A 362 -0.83 -0.60 27.08
N ASN A 363 0.37 -0.39 26.54
CA ASN A 363 1.61 -0.32 27.33
C ASN A 363 1.68 0.90 28.26
N ALA A 364 1.05 2.01 27.88
CA ALA A 364 1.05 3.24 28.66
C ALA A 364 0.09 3.19 29.86
N CYS A 365 -0.94 2.33 29.82
CA CYS A 365 -1.99 2.29 30.82
C CYS A 365 -1.49 1.72 32.17
N PRO A 366 -1.49 2.51 33.26
CA PRO A 366 -0.99 2.04 34.56
C PRO A 366 -1.91 0.98 35.20
N THR A 367 -3.20 1.02 34.92
CA THR A 367 -4.22 0.11 35.50
C THR A 367 -4.53 -1.09 34.60
N LYS A 368 -3.85 -1.24 33.45
CA LYS A 368 -4.09 -2.30 32.45
C LYS A 368 -5.55 -2.37 31.96
N SER A 369 -6.27 -1.25 31.98
CA SER A 369 -7.68 -1.15 31.55
C SER A 369 -7.90 -1.15 30.04
N ILE A 370 -6.83 -1.24 29.23
CA ILE A 370 -6.90 -1.16 27.77
C ILE A 370 -6.51 -2.50 27.17
N THR A 371 -7.37 -3.02 26.30
CA THR A 371 -7.17 -4.32 25.63
C THR A 371 -7.43 -4.20 24.14
N PHE A 372 -6.88 -5.15 23.38
CA PHE A 372 -7.23 -5.34 21.97
C PHE A 372 -8.13 -6.57 21.86
N ASP A 373 -9.44 -6.35 21.68
CA ASP A 373 -10.45 -7.41 21.75
C ASP A 373 -11.63 -7.16 20.79
N LYS A 374 -12.47 -8.19 20.63
CA LYS A 374 -13.69 -8.18 19.81
C LYS A 374 -14.77 -7.32 20.43
#